data_AF-A0AAX0PY27-F1
#
_entry.id   AF-A0AAX0PY27-F1
#
_cell.length_a   1.000
_cell.length_b   1.000
_cell.length_c   1.000
_cell.angle_alpha   90.00
_cell.angle_beta   90.00
_cell.angle_gamma   90.00
#
_symmetry.space_group_name_H-M   'P 1'
#
loop_
_entity.id
_entity.type
_entity.pdbx_description
1 polymer ?
#
loop_
_entity_poly.entity_id
_entity_poly.type
_entity_poly.pdbx_seq_one_letter_code
_entity_poly.pdbx_strand_id
1 'polypeptide(L)'
;MDSNKQVCFQGEVTNTPKGAGHIRDEILKRSQQADQIIIGMEATSVYNFHPTLFFEQDDRLNQLNVTVVTLNPKVTHRYSKLFDDDKTDTVDA
;
A
#
# COMPACT_ATOMS: atom_id res chain seq x y z
N MET A 1 10.05 -14.08 -8.38
CA MET A 1 9.07 -13.75 -7.33
C MET A 1 7.72 -13.68 -8.02
N ASP A 2 7.12 -14.83 -8.27
CA ASP A 2 5.84 -14.97 -8.95
C ASP A 2 4.72 -14.53 -8.02
N SER A 3 4.51 -13.22 -7.90
CA SER A 3 3.25 -12.68 -7.40
C SER A 3 2.20 -12.92 -8.46
N ASN A 4 1.67 -14.14 -8.53
CA ASN A 4 0.36 -14.36 -9.13
C ASN A 4 -0.61 -13.40 -8.43
N LYS A 5 -0.91 -12.28 -9.10
CA LYS A 5 -1.74 -11.18 -8.62
C LYS A 5 -3.19 -11.67 -8.48
N GLN A 6 -3.47 -12.52 -7.50
CA GLN A 6 -4.83 -12.80 -7.12
C GLN A 6 -5.33 -11.60 -6.32
N VAL A 7 -5.86 -10.62 -7.06
CA VAL A 7 -6.52 -9.45 -6.47
C VAL A 7 -7.73 -9.94 -5.68
N CYS A 8 -7.64 -9.91 -4.36
CA CYS A 8 -8.70 -10.35 -3.45
C CYS A 8 -9.78 -9.28 -3.24
N PHE A 9 -9.48 -8.03 -3.59
CA PHE A 9 -10.41 -6.90 -3.64
C PHE A 9 -9.82 -5.74 -4.44
N GLN A 10 -10.64 -5.08 -5.26
CA GLN A 10 -10.30 -3.81 -5.93
C GLN A 10 -11.53 -2.89 -5.89
N GLY A 11 -11.32 -1.64 -5.53
CA GLY A 11 -12.39 -0.65 -5.45
C GLY A 11 -11.87 0.76 -5.24
N GLU A 12 -12.79 1.72 -5.26
CA GLU A 12 -12.51 3.13 -5.07
C GLU A 12 -13.35 3.66 -3.91
N VAL A 13 -12.76 4.58 -3.13
CA VAL A 13 -13.45 5.25 -2.03
C VAL A 13 -13.16 6.74 -2.08
N THR A 14 -14.08 7.53 -1.51
CA THR A 14 -13.83 8.96 -1.32
C THR A 14 -12.73 9.17 -0.29
N ASN A 15 -11.91 10.22 -0.47
CA ASN A 15 -10.88 10.60 0.51
C ASN A 15 -11.50 11.26 1.75
N THR A 16 -12.21 10.45 2.53
CA THR A 16 -12.91 10.85 3.76
C THR A 16 -12.69 9.79 4.84
N PRO A 17 -12.86 10.11 6.14
CA PRO A 17 -12.79 9.10 7.21
C PRO A 17 -13.71 7.91 6.99
N LYS A 18 -14.89 8.14 6.41
CA LYS A 18 -15.84 7.07 6.06
C LYS A 18 -15.29 6.17 4.96
N GLY A 19 -14.63 6.75 3.94
CA GLY A 19 -13.96 5.99 2.89
C GLY A 19 -12.80 5.14 3.42
N ALA A 20 -11.97 5.69 4.31
CA ALA A 20 -10.91 4.94 4.97
C ALA A 20 -11.47 3.82 5.86
N GLY A 21 -12.59 4.06 6.56
CA GLY A 21 -13.30 3.03 7.32
C GLY A 21 -13.76 1.86 6.45
N HIS A 22 -14.21 2.12 5.22
CA HIS A 22 -14.58 1.07 4.27
C HIS A 22 -13.36 0.20 3.88
N ILE A 23 -12.21 0.82 3.64
CA ILE A 23 -10.95 0.08 3.37
C ILE A 23 -10.60 -0.81 4.55
N ARG A 24 -10.64 -0.28 5.78
CA ARG A 24 -10.39 -1.06 7.00
C ARG A 24 -11.32 -2.28 7.08
N ASP A 25 -12.62 -2.08 6.86
CA ASP A 25 -13.58 -3.18 7.00
C ASP A 25 -13.33 -4.29 5.97
N GLU A 26 -12.88 -3.95 4.76
CA GLU A 26 -12.46 -4.94 3.77
C GLU A 26 -11.17 -5.68 4.16
N ILE A 27 -10.22 -5.00 4.81
CA ILE A 27 -9.00 -5.61 5.38
C ILE A 27 -9.38 -6.59 6.50
N LEU A 28 -10.21 -6.16 7.45
CA LEU A 28 -10.63 -6.98 8.60
C LEU A 28 -11.39 -8.25 8.18
N LYS A 29 -12.20 -8.19 7.11
CA LYS A 29 -12.88 -9.37 6.57
C LYS A 29 -11.92 -10.45 6.07
N ARG A 30 -10.71 -10.06 5.65
CA ARG A 30 -9.72 -10.94 5.02
C ARG A 30 -8.50 -11.20 5.91
N SER A 31 -8.38 -10.51 7.05
CA SER A 31 -7.26 -10.64 7.97
C SER A 31 -7.15 -12.03 8.61
N GLN A 32 -8.27 -12.75 8.73
CA GLN A 32 -8.30 -14.10 9.32
C GLN A 32 -7.42 -15.13 8.59
N GLN A 33 -6.99 -14.82 7.36
CA GLN A 33 -6.18 -15.71 6.52
C GLN A 33 -4.70 -15.31 6.49
N ALA A 34 -4.27 -14.30 7.25
CA ALA A 34 -2.92 -13.72 7.15
C ALA A 34 -2.25 -13.55 8.52
N ASP A 35 -0.98 -13.98 8.62
CA ASP A 35 -0.14 -13.79 9.82
C ASP A 35 0.40 -12.36 9.97
N GLN A 36 0.49 -11.63 8.85
CA GLN A 36 0.93 -10.24 8.80
C GLN A 36 0.19 -9.50 7.68
N ILE A 37 -0.15 -8.23 7.94
CA ILE A 37 -0.82 -7.36 6.98
C ILE A 37 0.08 -6.15 6.71
N ILE A 38 0.42 -5.91 5.45
CA ILE A 38 1.20 -4.75 5.04
C ILE A 38 0.31 -3.84 4.18
N ILE A 39 0.04 -2.64 4.68
CA ILE A 39 -0.74 -1.62 3.99
C ILE A 39 0.23 -0.68 3.28
N GLY A 40 0.50 -0.94 2.00
CA GLY A 40 1.28 -0.06 1.14
C GLY A 40 0.41 1.00 0.49
N MET A 41 0.75 2.28 0.67
CA MET A 41 0.04 3.42 0.09
C MET A 41 0.99 4.29 -0.73
N GLU A 42 0.53 4.78 -1.87
CA GLU A 42 1.21 5.80 -2.66
C GLU A 42 0.38 7.09 -2.61
N ALA A 43 0.96 8.18 -2.11
CA ALA A 43 0.24 9.44 -1.95
C ALA A 43 1.09 10.66 -2.36
N THR A 44 0.58 11.46 -3.31
CA THR A 44 1.18 12.73 -3.73
C THR A 44 0.85 13.85 -2.74
N SER A 45 1.57 13.91 -1.62
CA SER A 45 1.52 15.02 -0.63
C SER A 45 0.26 15.11 0.24
N VAL A 46 0.49 15.62 1.45
CA VAL A 46 -0.44 15.78 2.59
C VAL A 46 -1.58 16.74 2.24
N TYR A 47 -2.78 16.25 1.93
CA TYR A 47 -3.98 17.09 1.87
C TYR A 47 -5.03 16.61 2.87
N ASN A 48 -5.15 17.40 3.94
CA ASN A 48 -6.19 17.53 4.99
C ASN A 48 -6.65 16.28 5.78
N PHE A 49 -6.68 15.09 5.18
CA PHE A 49 -6.93 13.82 5.86
C PHE A 49 -5.85 12.83 5.43
N HIS A 50 -5.10 12.28 6.39
CA HIS A 50 -3.97 11.39 6.13
C HIS A 50 -4.42 9.94 6.39
N PRO A 51 -4.78 9.15 5.36
CA PRO A 51 -5.30 7.80 5.58
C PRO A 51 -4.30 6.92 6.32
N THR A 52 -2.99 7.15 6.16
CA THR A 52 -1.94 6.48 6.93
C THR A 52 -2.16 6.65 8.43
N LEU A 53 -2.42 7.90 8.88
CA LEU A 53 -2.62 8.19 10.29
C LEU A 53 -3.91 7.52 10.80
N PHE A 54 -4.96 7.51 9.97
CA PHE A 54 -6.20 6.80 10.28
C PHE A 54 -5.95 5.30 10.48
N PHE A 55 -5.16 4.65 9.62
CA PHE A 55 -4.88 3.23 9.74
C PHE A 55 -3.94 2.90 10.90
N GLU A 56 -2.95 3.76 11.18
CA GLU A 56 -2.05 3.62 12.33
C GLU A 56 -2.77 3.80 13.68
N GLN A 57 -3.81 4.64 13.72
CA GLN A 57 -4.57 4.93 14.94
C GLN A 57 -5.81 4.04 15.12
N ASP A 58 -6.16 3.19 14.15
CA ASP A 58 -7.37 2.36 14.25
C ASP A 58 -7.11 1.16 15.18
N ASP A 59 -7.80 1.16 16.32
CA ASP A 59 -7.67 0.11 17.34
C ASP A 59 -7.96 -1.30 16.81
N ARG A 60 -8.82 -1.45 15.79
CA ARG A 60 -9.13 -2.77 15.22
C ARG A 60 -8.01 -3.29 14.34
N LEU A 61 -7.29 -2.40 13.64
CA LEU A 61 -6.10 -2.77 12.89
C LEU A 61 -4.90 -3.01 13.82
N ASN A 62 -4.78 -2.24 14.90
CA ASN A 62 -3.70 -2.40 15.88
C ASN A 62 -3.79 -3.71 16.70
N GLN A 63 -4.96 -4.35 16.73
CA GLN A 63 -5.13 -5.71 17.26
C GLN A 63 -4.53 -6.78 16.33
N LEU A 64 -4.18 -6.43 15.10
CA LEU A 64 -3.56 -7.29 14.10
C LEU A 64 -2.09 -6.92 13.93
N ASN A 65 -1.30 -7.84 13.37
CA ASN A 65 0.09 -7.58 12.99
C ASN A 65 0.14 -6.75 11.70
N VAL A 66 -0.27 -5.48 11.79
CA VAL A 66 -0.38 -4.53 10.67
C VAL A 66 0.85 -3.62 10.61
N THR A 67 1.37 -3.40 9.41
CA THR A 67 2.40 -2.38 9.12
C THR A 67 1.91 -1.46 8.01
N VAL A 68 1.89 -0.15 8.26
CA VAL A 68 1.49 0.85 7.26
C VAL A 68 2.75 1.48 6.67
N VAL A 69 2.86 1.48 5.34
CA VAL A 69 3.99 2.06 4.60
C VAL A 69 3.46 3.08 3.61
N THR A 70 3.91 4.33 3.71
CA THR A 70 3.56 5.38 2.76
C THR A 70 4.74 5.70 1.87
N LEU A 71 4.59 5.46 0.58
CA LEU A 71 5.59 5.78 -0.43
C LEU A 71 5.26 7.13 -1.05
N ASN A 72 6.28 7.99 -1.15
CA ASN A 72 6.16 9.22 -1.90
C ASN A 72 6.37 8.91 -3.40
N PRO A 73 5.36 9.08 -4.27
CA PRO A 73 5.45 8.81 -5.71
C PRO A 73 6.63 9.53 -6.39
N LYS A 74 7.03 10.72 -5.90
CA LYS A 74 8.19 11.46 -6.43
C LYS A 74 9.53 10.77 -6.14
N VAL A 75 9.57 9.96 -5.08
CA VAL A 75 10.73 9.15 -4.69
C VAL A 75 10.65 7.80 -5.39
N THR A 76 9.48 7.15 -5.43
CA THR A 76 9.28 5.87 -6.14
C THR A 76 9.59 5.98 -7.64
N HIS A 77 9.12 7.05 -8.31
CA HIS A 77 9.38 7.28 -9.74
C HIS A 77 10.84 7.59 -10.06
N ARG A 78 11.58 8.18 -9.11
CA ARG A 78 13.04 8.37 -9.26
C ARG A 78 13.78 7.06 -9.03
N TYR A 79 13.36 6.27 -8.05
CA TYR A 79 13.96 4.98 -7.77
C TYR A 79 13.74 4.03 -8.95
N SER A 80 12.51 3.87 -9.47
CA SER A 80 12.26 3.01 -10.63
C SER A 80 13.13 3.35 -11.84
N LYS A 81 13.36 4.64 -12.10
CA LYS A 81 14.25 5.09 -13.18
C LYS A 81 15.72 4.72 -12.97
N LEU A 82 16.20 4.73 -11.72
CA LEU A 82 17.58 4.32 -11.41
C LEU A 82 17.82 2.82 -11.59
N PHE A 83 16.77 1.98 -11.51
CA PHE A 83 16.87 0.53 -11.75
C PHE A 83 16.49 0.12 -13.18
N ASP A 84 15.80 0.98 -13.94
CA ASP A 84 15.58 0.79 -15.39
C ASP A 84 16.81 1.18 -16.23
N ASP A 85 17.68 2.07 -15.73
CA ASP A 85 18.86 2.56 -16.45
C ASP A 85 20.06 1.58 -16.44
N ASP A 86 19.95 0.45 -15.74
CA ASP A 86 20.99 -0.59 -15.65
C ASP A 86 20.66 -1.83 -16.51
N LYS A 87 19.85 -1.66 -17.56
CA LYS A 87 19.78 -2.62 -18.67
C LYS A 87 20.72 -2.21 -19.79
N THR A 88 22.01 -2.11 -19.47
CA THR A 88 23.09 -2.19 -20.46
C THR A 88 23.74 -3.57 -20.41
N ASP A 89 22.93 -4.63 -20.33
CA ASP A 89 23.42 -5.96 -20.67
C ASP A 89 23.50 -6.05 -22.20
N THR A 90 24.60 -5.53 -22.73
CA THR A 90 25.00 -5.65 -24.13
C THR A 90 26.39 -6.29 -24.23
N VAL A 91 26.65 -7.36 -23.47
CA VAL A 91 27.70 -8.39 -23.69
C VAL A 91 27.31 -9.59 -22.80
N ASP A 92 27.06 -10.82 -23.24
CA ASP A 92 27.54 -11.57 -24.40
C ASP A 92 26.45 -12.53 -24.91
N ALA A 93 26.48 -12.79 -26.21
CA ALA A 93 25.60 -13.69 -26.95
C ALA A 93 25.79 -15.18 -26.58
#